data_AF-A0A1G1HBE1-F1
#
_entry.id   AF-A0A1G1HBE1-F1
#
_cell.length_a   1.000
_cell.length_b   1.000
_cell.length_c   1.000
_cell.angle_alpha   90.00
_cell.angle_beta   90.00
_cell.angle_gamma   90.00
#
_symmetry.space_group_name_H-M   'P 1'
#
loop_
_entity.id
_entity.type
_entity.pdbx_description
1 polymer ?
#
loop_
_entity_poly.entity_id
_entity_poly.type
_entity_poly.pdbx_seq_one_letter_code
_entity_poly.pdbx_strand_id
1 'polypeptide(L)'
;MRSAAFVLIFVSLVLLSSCAVFTVPGREVRAADGLFKEKRYNDAITAYRKVLHDYPDSSWAADARYRLALALAFHDNPQKDYHLAVQEFEEFLKLYPKHENAREAQNWREVLKSIEELKQLDIKHEEKREKREKR
;
A
#
# COMPACT_ATOMS: atom_id res chain seq x y z
N MET A 1 43.20 14.34 -31.67
CA MET A 1 43.32 13.29 -30.61
C MET A 1 42.68 13.68 -29.27
N ARG A 2 41.86 14.75 -29.17
CA ARG A 2 41.20 15.17 -27.89
C ARG A 2 39.79 14.63 -27.70
N SER A 3 39.14 14.15 -28.77
CA SER A 3 37.73 13.73 -28.76
C SER A 3 37.48 12.35 -28.14
N ALA A 4 38.46 11.43 -28.22
CA ALA A 4 38.33 10.09 -27.64
C ALA A 4 38.29 10.10 -26.10
N ALA A 5 39.01 11.05 -25.47
CA ALA A 5 39.02 11.19 -24.02
C ALA A 5 37.66 11.64 -23.45
N PHE A 6 36.94 12.54 -24.15
CA PHE A 6 35.61 12.99 -23.74
C PHE A 6 34.54 11.91 -23.88
N VAL A 7 34.60 11.10 -24.94
CA VAL A 7 33.68 9.97 -25.14
C VAL A 7 33.90 8.91 -24.06
N LEU A 8 35.15 8.62 -23.69
CA LEU A 8 35.46 7.65 -22.62
C LEU A 8 35.05 8.16 -21.23
N ILE A 9 35.13 9.46 -20.96
CA ILE A 9 34.65 10.07 -19.71
C ILE A 9 33.11 10.05 -19.65
N PHE A 10 32.44 10.29 -20.77
CA PHE A 10 30.97 10.25 -20.83
C PHE A 10 30.44 8.81 -20.70
N VAL A 11 31.11 7.83 -21.32
CA VAL A 11 30.78 6.41 -21.20
C VAL A 11 31.04 5.90 -19.78
N SER A 12 32.12 6.33 -19.12
CA SER A 12 32.39 5.95 -17.72
C SER A 12 31.43 6.60 -16.72
N LEU A 13 31.00 7.85 -16.96
CA LEU A 13 29.97 8.53 -16.16
C LEU A 13 28.59 7.84 -16.28
N VAL A 14 28.24 7.34 -17.48
CA VAL A 14 27.01 6.57 -17.69
C VAL A 14 27.07 5.21 -16.98
N LEU A 15 28.22 4.52 -17.02
CA LEU A 15 28.42 3.22 -16.37
C LEU A 15 28.46 3.31 -14.83
N LEU A 16 28.96 4.41 -14.26
CA LEU A 16 28.98 4.64 -12.81
C LEU A 16 27.59 4.97 -12.22
N SER A 17 26.62 5.39 -13.05
CA SER A 17 25.24 5.64 -12.60
C SER A 17 24.35 4.39 -12.53
N SER A 18 24.88 3.24 -12.95
CA SER A 18 24.13 1.98 -13.11
C SER A 18 23.58 1.37 -11.81
N CYS A 19 23.84 1.96 -10.64
CA CYS A 19 23.21 1.53 -9.38
C CYS A 19 22.02 2.39 -8.93
N ALA A 20 21.72 3.52 -9.59
CA ALA A 20 20.67 4.43 -9.11
C ALA A 20 19.34 4.32 -9.88
N VAL A 21 19.33 3.80 -11.12
CA VAL A 21 18.16 3.92 -12.02
C VAL A 21 17.46 2.59 -12.31
N PHE A 22 18.08 1.43 -12.02
CA PHE A 22 17.49 0.12 -12.28
C PHE A 22 17.23 -0.69 -10.99
N THR A 23 16.53 -0.07 -10.04
CA THR A 23 15.92 -0.82 -8.94
C THR A 23 14.62 -1.45 -9.45
N VAL A 24 14.57 -2.78 -9.46
CA VAL A 24 13.45 -3.55 -10.02
C VAL A 24 12.30 -3.57 -9.02
N PRO A 25 11.19 -2.83 -9.21
CA PRO A 25 10.14 -2.59 -8.19
C PRO A 25 9.57 -3.86 -7.55
N GLY A 26 9.59 -4.99 -8.27
CA GLY A 26 9.18 -6.29 -7.73
C GLY A 26 10.09 -6.81 -6.60
N ARG A 27 11.32 -6.31 -6.45
CA ARG A 27 12.18 -6.61 -5.30
C ARG A 27 11.65 -5.91 -4.06
N GLU A 28 11.26 -4.65 -4.17
CA GLU A 28 10.74 -3.81 -3.08
C GLU A 28 9.39 -4.32 -2.58
N VAL A 29 8.49 -4.70 -3.49
CA VAL A 29 7.23 -5.36 -3.10
C VAL A 29 7.50 -6.67 -2.34
N ARG A 30 8.43 -7.50 -2.83
CA ARG A 30 8.81 -8.74 -2.13
C ARG A 30 9.47 -8.50 -0.78
N ALA A 31 10.24 -7.42 -0.64
CA ALA A 31 10.80 -7.02 0.64
C ALA A 31 9.69 -6.60 1.62
N ALA A 32 8.71 -5.82 1.15
CA ALA A 32 7.53 -5.45 1.93
C ALA A 32 6.71 -6.67 2.36
N ASP A 33 6.56 -7.66 1.47
CA ASP A 33 5.93 -8.95 1.80
C ASP A 33 6.67 -9.70 2.92
N GLY A 34 8.01 -9.65 2.90
CA GLY A 34 8.86 -10.23 3.95
C GLY A 34 8.57 -9.59 5.31
N LEU A 35 8.55 -8.26 5.36
CA LEU A 35 8.19 -7.51 6.57
C LEU A 35 6.79 -7.87 7.07
N PHE A 36 5.83 -8.03 6.16
CA PHE A 36 4.48 -8.45 6.51
C PHE A 36 4.47 -9.85 7.14
N LYS A 37 5.19 -10.81 6.55
CA LYS A 37 5.32 -12.18 7.08
C LYS A 37 6.02 -12.24 8.44
N GLU A 38 6.96 -11.33 8.68
CA GLU A 38 7.63 -11.13 9.98
C GLU A 38 6.72 -10.44 11.02
N LYS A 39 5.44 -10.19 10.69
CA LYS A 39 4.48 -9.44 11.51
C LYS A 39 4.86 -7.98 11.77
N ARG A 40 5.81 -7.45 10.99
CA ARG A 40 6.24 -6.05 11.03
C ARG A 40 5.35 -5.21 10.13
N TYR A 41 4.07 -5.13 10.49
CA TYR A 41 3.03 -4.56 9.62
C TYR A 41 3.27 -3.10 9.24
N ASN A 42 3.74 -2.28 10.18
CA ASN A 42 4.04 -0.87 9.90
C ASN A 42 5.20 -0.67 8.93
N ASP A 43 6.23 -1.50 9.05
CA ASP A 43 7.37 -1.48 8.14
C ASP A 43 6.92 -1.93 6.74
N ALA A 44 6.09 -2.96 6.67
CA ALA A 44 5.49 -3.42 5.42
C ALA A 44 4.64 -2.33 4.76
N ILE A 45 3.74 -1.69 5.52
CA ILE A 45 2.91 -0.56 5.07
C ILE A 45 3.79 0.57 4.51
N THR A 46 4.85 0.94 5.23
CA THR A 46 5.79 1.98 4.81
C THR A 46 6.49 1.59 3.51
N ALA A 47 6.92 0.34 3.39
CA ALA A 47 7.58 -0.17 2.20
C ALA A 47 6.63 -0.22 0.99
N TYR A 48 5.37 -0.64 1.16
CA TYR A 48 4.38 -0.58 0.07
C TYR A 48 4.10 0.85 -0.38
N ARG A 49 3.95 1.79 0.55
CA ARG A 49 3.77 3.22 0.22
C ARG A 49 4.96 3.77 -0.56
N LYS A 50 6.19 3.37 -0.20
CA LYS A 50 7.39 3.73 -0.94
C LYS A 50 7.36 3.20 -2.38
N VAL A 51 6.93 1.96 -2.60
CA VAL A 51 6.76 1.42 -3.96
C VAL A 51 5.77 2.26 -4.78
N LEU A 52 4.64 2.65 -4.17
CA LEU A 52 3.62 3.45 -4.85
C LEU A 52 4.08 4.88 -5.14
N HIS A 53 4.96 5.44 -4.32
CA HIS A 53 5.55 6.75 -4.51
C HIS A 53 6.64 6.73 -5.59
N ASP A 54 7.56 5.78 -5.52
CA ASP A 54 8.74 5.73 -6.37
C ASP A 54 8.45 5.13 -7.75
N TYR A 55 7.46 4.24 -7.84
CA TYR A 55 7.14 3.48 -9.05
C TYR A 55 5.63 3.49 -9.39
N PRO A 56 4.98 4.66 -9.46
CA PRO A 56 3.52 4.79 -9.61
C PRO A 56 2.98 4.14 -10.89
N ASP A 57 3.75 4.17 -11.98
CA ASP A 57 3.36 3.63 -13.29
C ASP A 57 3.84 2.19 -13.53
N SER A 58 4.47 1.56 -12.54
CA SER A 58 5.00 0.22 -12.68
C SER A 58 3.88 -0.83 -12.62
N SER A 59 4.09 -1.97 -13.27
CA SER A 59 3.18 -3.12 -13.16
C SER A 59 3.00 -3.62 -11.72
N TRP A 60 3.94 -3.28 -10.82
CA TRP A 60 3.93 -3.65 -9.40
C TRP A 60 3.16 -2.65 -8.52
N ALA A 61 2.78 -1.49 -9.04
CA ALA A 61 2.02 -0.50 -8.28
C ALA A 61 0.64 -1.04 -7.89
N ALA A 62 -0.02 -1.79 -8.78
CA ALA A 62 -1.29 -2.45 -8.48
C ALA A 62 -1.14 -3.43 -7.31
N ASP A 63 -0.16 -4.33 -7.39
CA ASP A 63 0.14 -5.30 -6.32
C ASP A 63 0.46 -4.63 -4.99
N ALA A 64 1.32 -3.60 -5.02
CA ALA A 64 1.71 -2.87 -3.81
C ALA A 64 0.52 -2.19 -3.14
N ARG A 65 -0.38 -1.57 -3.92
CA ARG A 65 -1.59 -0.91 -3.40
C ARG A 65 -2.58 -1.92 -2.82
N TYR A 66 -2.78 -3.05 -3.49
CA TYR A 66 -3.61 -4.14 -2.97
C TYR A 66 -3.06 -4.68 -1.63
N ARG A 67 -1.76 -4.94 -1.55
CA ARG A 67 -1.09 -5.48 -0.35
C ARG A 67 -1.03 -4.46 0.79
N LEU A 68 -0.91 -3.17 0.48
CA LEU A 68 -1.04 -2.08 1.44
C LEU A 68 -2.41 -2.11 2.12
N ALA A 69 -3.48 -2.20 1.33
CA ALA A 69 -4.84 -2.27 1.86
C ALA A 69 -5.05 -3.50 2.76
N LEU A 70 -4.54 -4.67 2.34
CA LEU A 70 -4.57 -5.88 3.17
C LEU A 70 -3.79 -5.72 4.48
N ALA A 71 -2.61 -5.11 4.43
CA ALA A 71 -1.79 -4.90 5.63
C ALA A 71 -2.45 -3.94 6.63
N LEU A 72 -3.16 -2.93 6.14
CA LEU A 72 -3.97 -2.03 6.95
C LEU A 72 -5.18 -2.73 7.57
N ALA A 73 -5.77 -3.71 6.89
CA ALA A 73 -6.94 -4.45 7.38
C ALA A 73 -6.60 -5.71 8.20
N PHE A 74 -5.33 -6.11 8.27
CA PHE A 74 -4.99 -7.42 8.80
C PHE A 74 -5.31 -7.55 10.30
N HIS A 75 -5.99 -8.62 10.69
CA HIS A 75 -6.50 -8.77 12.07
C HIS A 75 -5.40 -8.75 13.15
N ASP A 76 -4.25 -9.39 12.86
CA ASP A 76 -3.06 -9.42 13.72
C ASP A 76 -2.30 -8.08 13.74
N ASN A 77 -2.61 -7.13 12.84
CA ASN A 77 -2.02 -5.80 12.90
C ASN A 77 -2.64 -5.02 14.08
N PRO A 78 -1.86 -4.70 15.13
CA PRO A 78 -2.39 -3.96 16.28
C PRO A 78 -2.79 -2.52 15.91
N GLN A 79 -2.24 -1.99 14.82
CA GLN A 79 -2.54 -0.67 14.27
C GLN A 79 -3.40 -0.76 13.00
N LYS A 80 -4.18 -1.85 12.85
CA LYS A 80 -5.11 -1.95 11.73
C LYS A 80 -6.06 -0.76 11.70
N ASP A 81 -6.30 -0.27 10.50
CA ASP A 81 -7.15 0.86 10.21
C ASP A 81 -8.05 0.48 9.04
N TYR A 82 -9.28 0.03 9.37
CA TYR A 82 -10.25 -0.40 8.37
C TYR A 82 -10.72 0.74 7.49
N HIS A 83 -10.82 1.96 8.03
CA HIS A 83 -11.17 3.13 7.26
C HIS A 83 -10.12 3.39 6.18
N LEU A 84 -8.84 3.41 6.55
CA LEU A 84 -7.76 3.62 5.59
C LEU A 84 -7.62 2.44 4.61
N ALA A 85 -7.84 1.20 5.07
CA ALA A 85 -7.85 0.03 4.18
C ALA A 85 -8.96 0.14 3.11
N VAL A 86 -10.17 0.59 3.49
CA VAL A 86 -11.26 0.85 2.55
C VAL A 86 -10.85 1.89 1.50
N GLN A 87 -10.21 2.99 1.91
CA GLN A 87 -9.74 4.03 0.98
C GLN A 87 -8.72 3.47 -0.02
N GLU A 88 -7.77 2.65 0.42
CA GLU A 88 -6.78 2.04 -0.46
C GLU A 88 -7.40 1.00 -1.41
N PHE A 89 -8.41 0.23 -0.97
CA PHE A 89 -9.16 -0.66 -1.86
C PHE A 89 -10.01 0.11 -2.87
N GLU A 90 -10.62 1.24 -2.49
CA GLU A 90 -11.36 2.09 -3.42
C GLU A 90 -10.45 2.66 -4.50
N GLU A 91 -9.28 3.18 -4.12
CA GLU A 91 -8.32 3.71 -5.10
C GLU A 91 -7.75 2.58 -5.97
N PHE A 92 -7.50 1.39 -5.41
CA PHE A 92 -7.12 0.20 -6.18
C PHE A 92 -8.15 -0.15 -7.26
N LEU A 93 -9.43 -0.22 -6.91
CA LEU A 93 -10.52 -0.58 -7.84
C LEU A 93 -10.72 0.49 -8.92
N LYS A 94 -10.48 1.75 -8.59
CA LYS A 94 -10.56 2.88 -9.51
C LYS A 94 -9.42 2.87 -10.52
N LEU A 95 -8.18 2.64 -10.06
CA LEU A 95 -6.99 2.65 -10.91
C LEU A 95 -6.82 1.34 -11.70
N TYR A 96 -7.20 0.21 -11.11
CA TYR A 96 -6.95 -1.13 -11.65
C TYR A 96 -8.22 -2.00 -11.74
N PRO A 97 -9.29 -1.55 -12.41
CA PRO A 97 -10.59 -2.23 -12.42
C PRO A 97 -10.57 -3.62 -13.08
N LYS A 98 -9.54 -3.94 -13.87
CA LYS A 98 -9.36 -5.23 -14.55
C LYS A 98 -8.27 -6.11 -13.93
N HIS A 99 -7.71 -5.71 -12.80
CA HIS A 99 -6.70 -6.52 -12.10
C HIS A 99 -7.30 -7.85 -11.66
N GLU A 100 -6.49 -8.90 -11.60
CA GLU A 100 -6.94 -10.23 -11.14
C GLU A 100 -7.57 -10.20 -9.74
N ASN A 101 -7.04 -9.33 -8.87
CA ASN A 101 -7.52 -9.11 -7.51
C ASN A 101 -8.66 -8.09 -7.40
N ALA A 102 -9.17 -7.51 -8.50
CA ALA A 102 -10.23 -6.49 -8.45
C ALA A 102 -11.50 -7.00 -7.75
N ARG A 103 -11.96 -8.20 -8.10
CA ARG A 103 -13.14 -8.79 -7.44
C ARG A 103 -12.91 -9.01 -5.94
N GLU A 104 -11.72 -9.46 -5.55
CA GLU A 104 -11.39 -9.69 -4.15
C GLU A 104 -11.29 -8.38 -3.37
N ALA A 105 -10.64 -7.36 -3.94
CA ALA A 105 -10.58 -6.01 -3.38
C ALA A 105 -11.98 -5.41 -3.16
N GLN A 106 -12.91 -5.64 -4.08
CA GLN A 106 -14.30 -5.22 -3.92
C GLN A 106 -14.95 -5.92 -2.71
N ASN A 107 -14.77 -7.23 -2.57
CA ASN A 107 -15.31 -7.98 -1.43
C ASN A 107 -14.74 -7.47 -0.10
N TRP A 108 -13.41 -7.28 -0.03
CA TRP A 108 -12.76 -6.72 1.15
C TRP A 108 -13.30 -5.34 1.49
N ARG A 109 -13.45 -4.45 0.50
CA ARG A 109 -14.04 -3.12 0.69
C ARG A 109 -15.43 -3.20 1.32
N GLU A 110 -16.33 -4.04 0.80
CA GLU A 110 -17.70 -4.16 1.33
C GLU A 110 -17.72 -4.69 2.77
N VAL A 111 -16.91 -5.71 3.06
CA VAL A 111 -16.80 -6.27 4.42
C VAL A 111 -16.29 -5.21 5.40
N LEU A 112 -15.22 -4.50 5.04
CA LEU A 112 -14.60 -3.50 5.91
C LEU A 112 -15.53 -2.29 6.14
N LYS A 113 -16.28 -1.88 5.13
CA LYS A 113 -17.33 -0.84 5.29
C LYS A 113 -18.40 -1.27 6.28
N SER A 114 -18.87 -2.51 6.17
CA SER A 114 -19.87 -3.07 7.09
C SER A 114 -19.35 -3.10 8.53
N ILE A 115 -18.07 -3.45 8.74
CA ILE A 115 -17.43 -3.44 10.06
C ILE A 115 -17.38 -2.01 10.64
N GLU A 116 -16.99 -1.03 9.83
CA GLU A 116 -16.97 0.37 10.27
C GLU A 116 -18.38 0.88 10.61
N GLU A 117 -19.38 0.55 9.79
CA GLU A 117 -20.78 0.92 10.07
C GLU A 117 -21.28 0.35 11.40
N LEU A 118 -21.00 -0.93 11.68
CA LEU A 118 -21.36 -1.57 12.95
C LEU A 118 -20.70 -0.86 14.14
N LYS A 119 -19.40 -0.56 14.04
CA LYS A 119 -18.68 0.19 15.08
C LYS A 119 -19.30 1.57 15.34
N GLN A 120 -19.71 2.27 14.29
CA GLN A 120 -20.37 3.58 14.44
C GLN A 120 -21.77 3.47 15.06
N LEU A 121 -22.50 2.40 14.77
CA LEU A 121 -23.81 2.14 15.39
C LEU A 121 -23.66 1.90 16.89
N ASP A 122 -22.70 1.08 17.31
CA ASP A 122 -22.46 0.78 18.73
C ASP A 122 -22.16 2.06 19.52
N ILE A 123 -21.27 2.91 19.02
CA ILE A 123 -20.95 4.22 19.62
C ILE A 123 -22.22 5.07 19.78
N LYS A 124 -23.05 5.17 18.73
CA LYS A 124 -24.31 5.93 18.78
C LYS A 124 -25.28 5.37 19.82
N HIS A 125 -25.37 4.05 19.93
CA HIS A 125 -26.23 3.38 20.91
C HIS A 125 -25.75 3.64 22.35
N GLU A 126 -24.44 3.60 22.60
CA GLU A 126 -23.81 3.92 23.88
C GLU A 126 -24.06 5.38 24.29
N GLU A 127 -23.78 6.33 23.40
CA GLU A 127 -24.04 7.75 23.67
C GLU A 127 -25.51 8.02 24.01
N LYS A 128 -26.43 7.35 23.32
CA LYS A 128 -27.86 7.48 23.55
C LYS A 128 -28.27 6.90 24.90
N ARG A 129 -27.63 5.82 25.36
CA ARG A 129 -27.85 5.24 26.69
C ARG A 129 -27.37 6.18 27.79
N GLU A 130 -26.15 6.70 27.68
CA GLU A 130 -25.62 7.66 28.67
C GLU A 130 -26.49 8.93 28.78
N LYS A 131 -26.95 9.46 27.63
CA LYS A 131 -27.84 10.63 27.60
C LYS A 131 -29.20 10.38 28.25
N ARG A 132 -29.65 9.12 28.32
CA ARG A 132 -30.90 8.73 29.01
C ARG A 132 -30.69 8.56 30.51
N GLU A 133 -29.55 8.03 30.93
CA GLU A 133 -29.20 7.84 32.34
C GLU A 133 -28.90 9.15 33.07
N LYS A 134 -28.43 10.17 32.33
CA LYS A 134 -28.16 11.53 32.84
C LYS A 134 -29.41 12.44 32.89
N ARG A 135 -30.61 11.94 32.54
CA ARG A 135 -31.88 12.68 32.56
C ARG A 135 -32.75 12.18 33.70
#